data_AF-A0A3A5I8R8-F1
#
_entry.id   AF-A0A3A5I8R8-F1
#
_cell.length_a   1.000
_cell.length_b   1.000
_cell.length_c   1.000
_cell.angle_alpha   90.00
_cell.angle_beta   90.00
_cell.angle_gamma   90.00
#
_symmetry.space_group_name_H-M   'P 1'
#
loop_
_entity.id
_entity.type
_entity.pdbx_description
1 polymer ?
#
loop_
_entity_poly.entity_id
_entity_poly.type
_entity_poly.pdbx_seq_one_letter_code
_entity_poly.pdbx_strand_id
1 'polypeptide(L)'
;MAATNSRETNQLVNKSTSPHQLVNLADDPEESSFIVPASFQKDKLSIAVSTHGASPALSKRIVQELREQFDDEYISYLSFLDKCRAAIKQSFSDPSIRQLVFKELASPAFEKRAKAASCSEREQLLEEVLTDWRENNE
;
A
#
# COMPACT_ATOMS: atom_id res chain seq x y z
N MET A 1 22.55 1.20 -6.16
CA MET A 1 22.95 0.69 -4.82
C MET A 1 24.36 0.16 -4.94
N ALA A 2 25.23 0.49 -4.00
CA ALA A 2 26.56 -0.09 -3.87
C ALA A 2 26.59 -0.94 -2.58
N ALA A 3 26.84 -2.23 -2.74
CA ALA A 3 26.77 -3.22 -1.68
C ALA A 3 27.93 -4.23 -1.79
N THR A 4 29.11 -3.76 -2.23
CA THR A 4 30.31 -4.59 -2.25
C THR A 4 30.94 -4.62 -0.86
N ASN A 5 31.80 -5.60 -0.60
CA ASN A 5 32.59 -5.70 0.63
C ASN A 5 33.77 -4.69 0.68
N SER A 6 33.97 -3.87 -0.35
CA SER A 6 35.01 -2.85 -0.41
C SER A 6 34.42 -1.45 -0.26
N ARG A 7 34.78 -0.78 0.85
CA ARG A 7 34.38 0.61 1.08
C ARG A 7 34.88 1.53 -0.03
N GLU A 8 36.09 1.31 -0.53
CA GLU A 8 36.67 2.09 -1.63
C GLU A 8 35.84 1.96 -2.91
N THR A 9 35.47 0.73 -3.27
CA THR A 9 34.62 0.47 -4.44
C THR A 9 33.26 1.13 -4.30
N ASN A 10 32.62 1.03 -3.13
CA ASN A 10 31.31 1.66 -2.89
C ASN A 10 31.39 3.19 -3.00
N GLN A 11 32.48 3.79 -2.51
CA GLN A 11 32.73 5.23 -2.61
C GLN A 11 33.03 5.69 -4.04
N LEU A 12 33.74 4.89 -4.84
CA LEU A 12 33.95 5.17 -6.27
C LEU A 12 32.62 5.18 -7.03
N VAL A 13 31.73 4.23 -6.74
CA VAL A 13 30.37 4.22 -7.29
C VAL A 13 29.62 5.49 -6.88
N ASN A 14 29.69 5.90 -5.61
CA ASN A 14 29.05 7.13 -5.11
C ASN A 14 29.51 8.37 -5.89
N LYS A 15 30.83 8.55 -6.04
CA LYS A 15 31.44 9.69 -6.73
C LYS A 15 31.17 9.71 -8.24
N SER A 16 30.83 8.56 -8.82
CA SER A 16 30.52 8.43 -10.25
C SER A 16 29.05 8.72 -10.57
N THR A 17 28.23 9.07 -9.58
CA THR A 17 26.80 9.36 -9.77
C THR A 17 26.59 10.69 -10.50
N SER A 18 25.61 10.72 -11.40
CA SER A 18 25.18 11.97 -12.04
C SER A 18 24.39 12.85 -11.06
N PRO A 19 24.33 14.18 -11.28
CA PRO A 19 23.41 15.04 -10.55
C PRO A 19 21.99 14.47 -10.60
N HIS A 20 21.35 14.30 -9.44
CA HIS A 20 20.02 13.70 -9.24
C HIS A 20 19.91 12.16 -9.34
N GLN A 21 21.02 11.44 -9.52
CA GLN A 21 20.99 9.99 -9.46
C GLN A 21 21.00 9.51 -7.99
N LEU A 22 19.94 8.84 -7.58
CA LEU A 22 19.83 8.27 -6.24
C LEU A 22 20.82 7.11 -6.06
N VAL A 23 21.62 7.21 -5.03
CA VAL A 23 22.58 6.21 -4.55
C VAL A 23 22.32 5.85 -3.10
N ASN A 24 22.42 4.55 -2.82
CA ASN A 24 22.40 3.98 -1.49
C ASN A 24 23.67 3.14 -1.35
N LEU A 25 24.45 3.42 -0.31
CA LEU A 25 25.59 2.65 0.14
C LEU A 25 25.11 1.79 1.30
N ALA A 26 25.14 0.47 1.13
CA ALA A 26 24.49 -0.45 2.07
C ALA A 26 25.01 -0.32 3.51
N ASP A 27 26.28 0.01 3.67
CA ASP A 27 26.96 0.12 4.96
C ASP A 27 27.23 1.58 5.40
N ASP A 28 26.85 2.58 4.61
CA ASP A 28 27.14 3.99 4.88
C ASP A 28 25.89 4.88 4.62
N PRO A 29 24.95 4.93 5.59
CA PRO A 29 23.71 5.67 5.44
C PRO A 29 23.88 7.19 5.31
N GLU A 30 24.93 7.76 5.90
CA GLU A 30 25.21 9.21 5.89
C GLU A 30 25.58 9.71 4.50
N GLU A 31 26.37 8.91 3.77
CA GLU A 31 26.78 9.19 2.39
C GLU A 31 25.74 8.71 1.35
N SER A 32 24.62 8.14 1.81
CA SER A 32 23.54 7.68 0.96
C SER A 32 22.51 8.79 0.70
N SER A 33 22.12 8.97 -0.55
CA SER A 33 21.02 9.89 -0.91
C SER A 33 19.62 9.35 -0.53
N PHE A 34 19.50 8.05 -0.23
CA PHE A 34 18.26 7.44 0.26
C PHE A 34 18.54 6.19 1.11
N ILE A 35 17.56 5.84 1.94
CA ILE A 35 17.57 4.64 2.79
C ILE A 35 16.57 3.63 2.23
N VAL A 36 16.95 2.36 2.21
CA VAL A 36 15.99 1.27 1.93
C VAL A 36 15.22 0.96 3.21
N PRO A 37 13.90 1.20 3.27
CA PRO A 37 13.10 0.94 4.47
C PRO A 37 12.92 -0.56 4.69
N ALA A 38 12.55 -0.94 5.92
CA ALA A 38 11.98 -2.26 6.14
C ALA A 38 10.61 -2.30 5.45
N SER A 39 10.31 -3.35 4.69
CA SER A 39 9.04 -3.43 3.98
C SER A 39 8.53 -4.87 3.89
N PHE A 40 7.22 -5.00 3.67
CA PHE A 40 6.62 -6.24 3.22
C PHE A 40 5.61 -5.97 2.11
N GLN A 41 5.41 -6.98 1.27
CA GLN A 41 4.39 -6.99 0.25
C GLN A 41 3.55 -8.25 0.42
N LYS A 42 2.24 -8.09 0.31
CA LYS A 42 1.27 -9.18 0.32
C LYS A 42 0.22 -8.88 -0.75
N ASP A 43 0.31 -9.59 -1.86
CA ASP A 43 -0.48 -9.32 -3.06
C ASP A 43 -0.40 -7.84 -3.49
N LYS A 44 -1.54 -7.12 -3.50
CA LYS A 44 -1.63 -5.69 -3.87
C LYS A 44 -1.28 -4.72 -2.74
N LEU A 45 -1.07 -5.19 -1.51
CA LEU A 45 -0.67 -4.35 -0.38
C LEU A 45 0.85 -4.33 -0.23
N SER A 46 1.43 -3.14 -0.22
CA SER A 46 2.85 -2.93 0.09
C SER A 46 2.96 -1.89 1.20
N ILE A 47 3.72 -2.21 2.24
CA ILE A 47 3.98 -1.31 3.38
C ILE A 47 5.48 -1.21 3.58
N ALA A 48 5.96 0.03 3.69
CA ALA A 48 7.33 0.36 4.00
C ALA A 48 7.39 1.22 5.27
N VAL A 49 8.28 0.86 6.19
CA VAL A 49 8.50 1.54 7.46
C VAL A 49 9.96 1.97 7.54
N SER A 50 10.18 3.27 7.73
CA SER A 50 11.49 3.86 7.95
C SER A 50 11.54 4.52 9.32
N THR A 51 12.62 4.27 10.05
CA THR A 51 12.98 5.00 11.27
C THR A 51 14.04 6.07 11.00
N HIS A 52 14.26 6.43 9.72
CA HIS A 52 15.33 7.34 9.28
C HIS A 52 16.71 6.92 9.81
N GLY A 53 16.98 5.62 9.79
CA GLY A 53 18.25 5.05 10.27
C GLY A 53 18.38 4.92 11.79
N ALA A 54 17.45 5.48 12.59
CA ALA A 54 17.55 5.46 14.04
C ALA A 54 17.52 4.03 14.63
N SER A 55 16.75 3.12 14.06
CA SER A 55 16.73 1.72 14.50
C SER A 55 16.20 0.78 13.40
N PRO A 56 17.10 0.05 12.71
CA PRO A 56 16.72 -0.99 11.75
C PRO A 56 15.94 -2.15 12.40
N ALA A 57 16.26 -2.47 13.66
CA ALA A 57 15.57 -3.51 14.42
C ALA A 57 14.11 -3.12 14.70
N LEU A 58 13.87 -1.87 15.10
CA LEU A 58 12.52 -1.37 15.35
C LEU A 58 11.68 -1.34 14.07
N SER A 59 12.22 -0.85 12.94
CA SER A 59 11.49 -0.85 11.67
C SER A 59 11.09 -2.26 11.24
N LYS A 60 11.96 -3.26 11.45
CA LYS A 60 11.63 -4.68 11.17
C LYS A 60 10.52 -5.20 12.08
N ARG A 61 10.55 -4.86 13.38
CA ARG A 61 9.49 -5.25 14.33
C ARG A 61 8.13 -4.65 13.94
N ILE A 62 8.09 -3.36 13.60
CA ILE A 62 6.84 -2.70 13.15
C ILE A 62 6.30 -3.37 11.89
N VAL A 63 7.16 -3.68 10.92
CA VAL A 63 6.76 -4.43 9.71
C VAL A 63 6.14 -5.77 10.04
N GLN A 64 6.68 -6.49 11.04
CA GLN A 64 6.14 -7.77 11.48
C GLN A 64 4.76 -7.61 12.14
N GLU A 65 4.59 -6.60 13.00
CA GLU A 65 3.29 -6.28 13.63
C GLU A 65 2.23 -5.92 12.59
N LEU A 66 2.60 -5.10 11.60
CA LEU A 66 1.69 -4.74 10.51
C LEU A 66 1.37 -5.94 9.62
N ARG A 67 2.32 -6.84 9.38
CA ARG A 67 2.06 -8.07 8.61
C ARG A 67 1.01 -8.95 9.30
N GLU A 68 1.00 -9.01 10.63
CA GLU A 68 -0.01 -9.73 11.40
C GLU A 68 -1.36 -9.01 11.38
N GLN A 69 -1.36 -7.68 11.41
CA GLN A 69 -2.57 -6.86 11.30
C GLN A 69 -3.23 -6.95 9.90
N PHE A 70 -2.43 -7.04 8.84
CA PHE A 70 -2.88 -7.15 7.45
C PHE A 70 -2.84 -8.62 6.98
N ASP A 71 -3.67 -9.43 7.64
CA ASP A 71 -3.83 -10.86 7.42
C ASP A 71 -4.50 -11.22 6.08
N ASP A 72 -4.81 -12.49 5.86
CA ASP A 72 -5.39 -12.96 4.58
C ASP A 72 -6.82 -12.44 4.37
N GLU A 73 -7.56 -12.20 5.46
CA GLU A 73 -8.88 -11.59 5.40
C GLU A 73 -8.81 -10.15 4.89
N TYR A 74 -7.83 -9.38 5.38
CA TYR A 74 -7.58 -8.02 4.88
C TYR A 74 -7.23 -8.00 3.40
N ILE A 75 -6.38 -8.92 2.94
CA ILE A 75 -6.00 -9.02 1.53
C ILE A 75 -7.19 -9.43 0.66
N SER A 76 -8.01 -10.37 1.13
CA SER A 76 -9.25 -10.76 0.47
C SER A 76 -10.21 -9.58 0.31
N TYR A 77 -10.33 -8.74 1.34
CA TYR A 77 -11.11 -7.50 1.29
C TYR A 77 -10.52 -6.49 0.28
N LEU A 78 -9.21 -6.29 0.25
CA LEU A 78 -8.56 -5.42 -0.73
C LEU A 78 -8.82 -5.89 -2.17
N SER A 79 -8.75 -7.20 -2.41
CA SER A 79 -9.07 -7.80 -3.70
C SER A 79 -10.54 -7.64 -4.09
N PHE A 80 -11.46 -7.61 -3.12
CA PHE A 80 -12.85 -7.23 -3.36
C PHE A 80 -12.98 -5.76 -3.75
N LEU A 81 -12.33 -4.83 -3.04
CA LEU A 81 -12.35 -3.40 -3.39
C LEU A 81 -11.83 -3.12 -4.80
N ASP A 82 -10.83 -3.88 -5.25
CA ASP A 82 -10.32 -3.81 -6.62
C ASP A 82 -11.38 -4.18 -7.67
N LYS A 83 -12.21 -5.19 -7.39
CA LYS A 83 -13.37 -5.53 -8.24
C LYS A 83 -14.42 -4.41 -8.21
N CYS A 84 -14.74 -3.88 -7.02
CA CYS A 84 -15.68 -2.77 -6.87
C CYS A 84 -15.25 -1.55 -7.69
N ARG A 85 -13.94 -1.28 -7.75
CA ARG A 85 -13.38 -0.16 -8.53
C ARG A 85 -13.75 -0.24 -10.01
N ALA A 86 -13.80 -1.43 -10.60
CA ALA A 86 -14.22 -1.61 -11.98
C ALA A 86 -15.72 -1.32 -12.16
N ALA A 87 -16.56 -1.88 -11.28
CA ALA A 87 -18.02 -1.69 -11.32
C ALA A 87 -18.44 -0.23 -11.10
N ILE A 88 -17.80 0.47 -10.16
CA ILE A 88 -18.07 1.89 -9.86
C ILE A 88 -17.69 2.79 -11.04
N LYS A 89 -16.56 2.50 -11.71
CA LYS A 89 -16.15 3.25 -12.91
C LYS A 89 -17.11 3.06 -14.09
N GLN A 90 -17.76 1.91 -14.18
CA GLN A 90 -18.78 1.64 -15.21
C GLN A 90 -20.13 2.26 -14.84
N SER A 91 -20.47 2.30 -13.55
CA SER A 91 -21.77 2.78 -13.07
C SER A 91 -21.86 4.32 -12.99
N PHE A 92 -20.75 5.01 -12.70
CA PHE A 92 -20.77 6.46 -12.46
C PHE A 92 -19.74 7.19 -13.32
N SER A 93 -20.21 8.11 -14.17
CA SER A 93 -19.36 8.94 -15.04
C SER A 93 -18.73 10.12 -14.29
N ASP A 94 -19.40 10.66 -13.27
CA ASP A 94 -18.91 11.79 -12.46
C ASP A 94 -17.76 11.36 -11.52
N PRO A 95 -16.55 11.95 -11.64
CA PRO A 95 -15.45 11.72 -10.72
C PRO A 95 -15.76 12.02 -9.25
N SER A 96 -16.60 13.02 -8.97
CA SER A 96 -16.95 13.47 -7.62
C SER A 96 -17.77 12.41 -6.90
N ILE A 97 -18.78 11.85 -7.59
CA ILE A 97 -19.58 10.72 -7.09
C ILE A 97 -18.68 9.52 -6.82
N ARG A 98 -17.84 9.13 -7.79
CA ARG A 98 -16.91 7.98 -7.60
C ARG A 98 -16.02 8.15 -6.38
N GLN A 99 -15.52 9.35 -6.12
CA GLN A 99 -14.68 9.62 -4.96
C GLN A 99 -15.43 9.39 -3.65
N LEU A 100 -16.70 9.77 -3.58
CA LEU A 100 -17.54 9.56 -2.40
C LEU A 100 -17.83 8.07 -2.18
N VAL A 101 -18.20 7.34 -3.24
CA VAL A 101 -18.43 5.89 -3.17
C VAL A 101 -17.15 5.15 -2.71
N PHE A 102 -15.98 5.50 -3.27
CA PHE A 102 -14.71 4.90 -2.82
C PHE A 102 -14.40 5.18 -1.35
N LYS A 103 -14.75 6.38 -0.86
CA LYS A 103 -14.58 6.74 0.55
C LYS A 103 -15.50 5.93 1.45
N GLU A 104 -16.73 5.68 1.03
CA GLU A 104 -17.66 4.82 1.76
C GLU A 104 -17.16 3.38 1.82
N LEU A 105 -16.74 2.82 0.67
CA LEU A 105 -16.17 1.48 0.63
C LEU A 105 -14.94 1.36 1.51
N ALA A 106 -14.10 2.39 1.62
CA ALA A 106 -12.93 2.38 2.49
C ALA A 106 -13.24 2.70 3.97
N SER A 107 -14.51 2.89 4.34
CA SER A 107 -14.89 3.25 5.71
C SER A 107 -14.73 2.06 6.67
N PRO A 108 -14.43 2.30 7.97
CA PRO A 108 -14.34 1.23 8.96
C PRO A 108 -15.62 0.40 9.11
N ALA A 109 -16.78 1.03 8.91
CA ALA A 109 -18.07 0.36 8.98
C ALA A 109 -18.25 -0.63 7.81
N PHE A 110 -17.92 -0.21 6.59
CA PHE A 110 -17.98 -1.07 5.40
C PHE A 110 -16.92 -2.17 5.47
N GLU A 111 -15.68 -1.83 5.86
CA GLU A 111 -14.60 -2.81 6.06
C GLU A 111 -15.04 -3.94 6.99
N LYS A 112 -15.61 -3.60 8.15
CA LYS A 112 -16.08 -4.60 9.12
C LYS A 112 -17.16 -5.53 8.53
N ARG A 113 -18.13 -4.97 7.79
CA ARG A 113 -19.18 -5.75 7.11
C ARG A 113 -18.60 -6.64 6.03
N ALA A 114 -17.75 -6.10 5.17
CA ALA A 114 -17.19 -6.79 4.02
C ALA A 114 -16.24 -7.91 4.45
N LYS A 115 -15.44 -7.73 5.51
CA LYS A 115 -14.57 -8.78 6.05
C LYS A 115 -15.38 -9.99 6.55
N ALA A 116 -16.43 -9.74 7.33
CA ALA A 116 -17.32 -10.76 7.86
C ALA A 116 -18.19 -11.47 6.80
N ALA A 117 -18.30 -10.90 5.59
CA ALA A 117 -19.10 -11.42 4.49
C ALA A 117 -18.34 -12.46 3.66
N SER A 118 -19.05 -13.52 3.27
CA SER A 118 -18.64 -14.48 2.25
C SER A 118 -18.54 -13.83 0.86
N CYS A 119 -17.99 -14.55 -0.13
CA CYS A 119 -17.85 -14.02 -1.48
C CYS A 119 -19.20 -13.60 -2.10
N SER A 120 -20.26 -14.40 -1.89
CA SER A 120 -21.60 -14.09 -2.38
C SER A 120 -22.20 -12.86 -1.69
N GLU A 121 -22.01 -12.74 -0.38
CA GLU A 121 -22.53 -11.60 0.39
C GLU A 121 -21.80 -10.30 0.02
N ARG A 122 -20.51 -10.36 -0.31
CA ARG A 122 -19.77 -9.19 -0.81
C ARG A 122 -20.30 -8.67 -2.14
N GLU A 123 -20.71 -9.57 -3.03
CA GLU A 123 -21.35 -9.17 -4.29
C GLU A 123 -22.69 -8.47 -4.03
N GLN A 124 -23.49 -8.96 -3.08
CA GLN A 124 -24.72 -8.29 -2.65
C GLN A 124 -24.46 -6.91 -2.05
N LEU A 125 -23.45 -6.78 -1.17
CA LEU A 125 -23.06 -5.49 -0.60
C LEU A 125 -22.66 -4.47 -1.67
N LEU A 126 -22.00 -4.91 -2.74
CA LEU A 126 -21.66 -4.02 -3.86
C LEU A 126 -22.92 -3.55 -4.59
N GLU A 127 -23.84 -4.45 -4.92
CA GLU A 127 -25.09 -4.09 -5.59
C GLU A 127 -25.97 -3.17 -4.73
N GLU A 128 -26.02 -3.38 -3.41
CA GLU A 128 -26.68 -2.48 -2.45
C GLU A 128 -26.09 -1.07 -2.57
N VAL A 129 -24.77 -0.92 -2.43
CA VAL A 129 -24.09 0.39 -2.51
C VAL A 129 -24.32 1.06 -3.88
N LEU A 130 -24.26 0.29 -4.97
CA LEU A 130 -24.49 0.85 -6.31
C LEU A 130 -25.93 1.33 -6.48
N THR A 131 -26.91 0.60 -5.93
CA THR A 131 -28.33 0.96 -6.00
C THR A 131 -28.61 2.22 -5.18
N ASP A 132 -28.15 2.24 -3.93
CA ASP A 132 -28.30 3.39 -3.03
C ASP A 132 -27.71 4.67 -3.64
N TRP A 133 -26.54 4.58 -4.27
CA TRP A 133 -25.93 5.74 -4.91
C TRP A 133 -26.61 6.15 -6.23
N ARG A 134 -27.21 5.22 -6.99
CA ARG A 134 -28.00 5.58 -8.17
C ARG A 134 -29.27 6.32 -7.77
N GLU A 135 -30.03 5.80 -6.80
CA GLU A 135 -31.30 6.40 -6.36
C GLU A 135 -31.11 7.80 -5.73
N ASN A 136 -29.99 8.03 -5.05
CA ASN A 136 -29.71 9.30 -4.38
C ASN A 136 -29.02 10.36 -5.28
N ASN A 137 -28.62 10.01 -6.51
CA ASN A 137 -27.88 10.90 -7.42
C ASN A 137 -28.44 10.93 -8.85
N GLU A 138 -29.64 10.39 -9.07
CA GLU A 138 -30.52 10.73 -10.21
C GLU A 138 -31.23 12.07 -9.98
#